data_AF-A0A2P6W9L5-F1
#
_entry.id   AF-A0A2P6W9L5-F1
#
_cell.length_a   1.000
_cell.length_b   1.000
_cell.length_c   1.000
_cell.angle_alpha   90.00
_cell.angle_beta   90.00
_cell.angle_gamma   90.00
#
_symmetry.space_group_name_H-M   'P 1'
#
loop_
_entity.id
_entity.type
_entity.pdbx_description
1 polymer ?
#
loop_
_entity_poly.entity_id
_entity_poly.type
_entity_poly.pdbx_seq_one_letter_code
_entity_poly.pdbx_strand_id
1 'polypeptide(L)'
;MRCVDCNTKFRRIPLTNQTIAPSGKATAECPKCDGKVLLTISEGTIKKYMQPSKDIIDEYEISPYVRQQILVLNKTLQSLFGKDNRQSGLKQFTG
;
A
#
# COMPACT_ATOMS: atom_id res chain seq x y z
N MET A 1 2.03 -9.48 -9.62
CA MET A 1 1.36 -10.40 -8.68
C MET A 1 1.89 -11.80 -8.86
N ARG A 2 1.86 -12.62 -7.81
CA ARG A 2 2.42 -13.98 -7.84
C ARG A 2 1.53 -14.92 -7.04
N CYS A 3 1.27 -16.11 -7.60
CA CYS A 3 0.69 -17.21 -6.84
C CYS A 3 1.72 -17.79 -5.89
N VAL A 4 1.36 -17.99 -4.62
CA VAL A 4 2.27 -18.54 -3.60
C VAL A 4 2.59 -20.02 -3.82
N ASP A 5 1.65 -20.77 -4.42
CA ASP A 5 1.78 -22.23 -4.56
C ASP A 5 2.50 -22.61 -5.86
N CYS A 6 2.08 -22.07 -7.00
CA CYS A 6 2.66 -22.43 -8.32
C CYS A 6 3.64 -21.40 -8.90
N ASN A 7 3.91 -20.30 -8.20
CA ASN A 7 4.81 -19.22 -8.65
C ASN A 7 4.45 -18.52 -9.97
N THR A 8 3.27 -18.78 -10.53
CA THR A 8 2.80 -18.11 -11.75
C THR A 8 2.72 -16.61 -11.52
N LYS A 9 3.26 -15.84 -12.47
CA LYS A 9 3.31 -14.38 -12.43
C LYS A 9 2.13 -13.80 -13.20
N PHE A 10 1.40 -12.89 -12.57
CA PHE A 10 0.27 -12.19 -13.16
C PHE A 10 0.56 -10.70 -13.26
N ARG A 11 0.31 -10.11 -14.44
CA ARG A 11 0.40 -8.67 -14.68
C ARG A 11 -0.85 -7.92 -14.19
N ARG A 12 -2.03 -8.52 -14.31
CA ARG A 12 -3.32 -8.02 -13.79
C ARG A 12 -3.91 -9.02 -12.79
N ILE A 13 -4.80 -8.55 -11.90
CA ILE A 13 -5.51 -9.42 -10.97
C ILE A 13 -6.38 -10.37 -11.81
N PRO A 14 -6.28 -11.69 -11.64
CA PRO A 14 -7.18 -12.64 -12.30
C PRO A 14 -8.65 -12.34 -11.99
N LEU A 15 -9.54 -12.48 -12.98
CA LEU A 15 -11.00 -12.37 -12.80
C LEU A 15 -11.59 -13.68 -12.26
N THR A 16 -10.94 -14.26 -11.26
CA THR A 16 -11.39 -15.45 -10.54
C THR A 16 -12.09 -15.04 -9.25
N ASN A 17 -12.50 -16.01 -8.43
CA ASN A 17 -13.04 -15.72 -7.11
C ASN A 17 -12.06 -14.84 -6.32
N GLN A 18 -12.58 -13.75 -5.78
CA GLN A 18 -11.82 -12.81 -4.96
C GLN A 18 -12.24 -13.00 -3.51
N THR A 19 -11.25 -13.04 -2.62
CA THR A 19 -11.46 -13.10 -1.19
C THR A 19 -10.85 -11.87 -0.54
N ILE A 20 -11.54 -11.31 0.45
CA ILE A 20 -11.04 -10.19 1.24
C ILE A 20 -10.40 -10.78 2.49
N ALA A 21 -9.08 -10.66 2.63
CA ALA A 21 -8.40 -11.04 3.85
C ALA A 21 -8.90 -10.18 5.03
N PRO A 22 -8.82 -10.66 6.28
CA PRO A 22 -9.17 -9.88 7.48
C PRO A 22 -8.44 -8.53 7.56
N SER A 23 -7.28 -8.43 6.92
CA SER A 23 -6.50 -7.19 6.77
C SER A 23 -7.03 -6.24 5.68
N GLY A 24 -8.24 -6.47 5.14
CA GLY A 24 -8.82 -5.70 4.04
C GLY A 24 -8.18 -5.92 2.66
N LYS A 25 -7.24 -6.87 2.52
CA LYS A 25 -6.53 -7.10 1.25
C LYS A 25 -7.31 -8.07 0.36
N ALA A 26 -7.72 -7.61 -0.82
CA ALA A 26 -8.28 -8.47 -1.84
C ALA A 26 -7.21 -9.42 -2.40
N THR A 27 -7.47 -10.71 -2.35
CA THR A 27 -6.64 -11.76 -2.96
C THR A 27 -7.49 -12.52 -3.99
N ALA A 28 -6.88 -12.92 -5.09
CA ALA A 28 -7.55 -13.66 -6.15
C ALA A 28 -7.10 -15.13 -6.16
N GLU A 29 -7.99 -16.02 -6.56
CA GLU A 29 -7.69 -17.43 -6.75
C GLU A 29 -6.87 -17.64 -8.04
N CYS A 30 -5.86 -18.49 -8.00
CA CYS A 30 -5.00 -18.72 -9.14
C CYS A 30 -5.72 -19.63 -10.15
N PRO A 31 -5.98 -19.19 -11.40
CA PRO A 31 -6.71 -20.00 -12.38
C PRO A 31 -5.97 -21.26 -12.85
N LYS A 32 -4.75 -21.50 -12.36
CA LYS A 32 -3.89 -22.62 -12.76
C LYS A 32 -3.78 -23.72 -11.70
N CYS A 33 -4.02 -23.39 -10.43
CA CYS A 33 -3.75 -24.31 -9.31
C CYS A 33 -4.60 -24.02 -8.07
N ASP A 34 -5.58 -23.12 -8.18
CA ASP A 34 -6.49 -22.68 -7.11
C ASP A 34 -5.78 -22.08 -5.86
N GLY A 35 -4.48 -21.88 -5.96
CA GLY A 35 -3.65 -21.23 -4.96
C GLY A 35 -3.91 -19.72 -4.82
N LYS A 36 -3.35 -19.09 -3.78
CA LYS A 36 -3.58 -17.66 -3.51
C LYS A 36 -2.66 -16.76 -4.33
N VAL A 37 -3.22 -15.78 -5.03
CA VAL A 37 -2.47 -14.74 -5.75
C VAL A 37 -2.32 -13.50 -4.87
N LEU A 38 -1.08 -13.13 -4.56
CA LEU A 38 -0.74 -11.99 -3.72
C LEU A 38 -0.06 -10.86 -4.50
N LEU A 39 -0.21 -9.64 -3.98
CA LEU A 39 0.61 -8.49 -4.37
C LEU A 39 2.05 -8.74 -3.99
N THR A 40 2.97 -8.46 -4.90
CA THR A 40 4.42 -8.65 -4.68
C THR A 40 5.06 -7.48 -3.94
N ILE A 41 4.37 -6.35 -3.88
CA ILE A 41 4.81 -5.14 -3.18
C ILE A 41 3.73 -4.81 -2.17
N SER A 42 4.12 -4.66 -0.90
CA SER A 42 3.22 -4.29 0.18
C SER A 42 3.37 -2.81 0.55
N GLU A 43 2.32 -2.23 1.12
CA GLU A 43 2.37 -0.89 1.70
C GLU A 43 3.52 -0.73 2.71
N GLY A 44 3.73 -1.70 3.59
CA GLY A 44 4.80 -1.66 4.59
C GLY A 44 6.19 -1.56 3.94
N THR A 45 6.41 -2.27 2.83
CA THR A 45 7.64 -2.17 2.05
C THR A 45 7.85 -0.77 1.47
N ILE A 46 6.78 -0.10 1.05
CA ILE A 46 6.85 1.27 0.52
C ILE A 46 7.11 2.28 1.65
N LYS A 47 6.34 2.19 2.74
CA LYS A 47 6.47 3.06 3.92
C LYS A 47 7.88 3.01 4.53
N LYS A 48 8.52 1.85 4.51
CA LYS A 48 9.90 1.65 5.01
C LYS A 48 10.90 2.66 4.46
N TYR A 49 10.78 3.05 3.19
CA TYR A 49 11.73 3.98 2.55
C TYR A 49 11.29 5.44 2.63
N MET A 50 10.01 5.70 2.90
CA MET A 50 9.50 7.06 2.96
C MET A 50 10.06 7.82 4.16
N GLN A 51 10.22 7.17 5.30
CA GLN A 51 10.75 7.82 6.51
C GLN A 51 12.25 8.19 6.35
N PRO A 52 13.15 7.27 5.97
CA PRO A 52 14.55 7.64 5.71
C PRO A 52 14.70 8.72 4.63
N SER A 53 13.86 8.70 3.59
CA SER A 53 13.88 9.72 2.54
C SER A 53 13.52 11.11 3.07
N LYS A 54 12.67 11.20 4.11
CA LYS A 54 12.36 12.47 4.79
C LYS A 54 13.52 12.94 5.65
N ASP A 55 14.11 12.04 6.42
CA ASP A 55 15.22 12.35 7.31
C ASP A 55 16.40 12.93 6.48
N ILE A 56 16.67 12.35 5.30
CA ILE A 56 17.70 12.84 4.37
C ILE A 56 17.39 14.26 3.85
N ILE A 57 16.14 14.59 3.51
CA ILE A 57 15.80 15.94 2.98
C ILE A 57 15.73 17.03 4.05
N ASP A 58 15.73 16.64 5.32
CA ASP A 58 15.76 17.56 6.45
C ASP A 58 17.18 17.73 7.01
N GLU A 59 18.03 16.70 6.91
CA GLU A 59 19.42 16.74 7.37
C GLU A 59 20.40 17.35 6.34
N TYR A 60 20.18 17.10 5.05
CA TYR A 60 21.11 17.49 3.99
C TYR A 60 20.55 18.61 3.12
N GLU A 61 21.44 19.45 2.60
CA GLU A 61 21.08 20.44 1.58
C GLU A 61 20.84 19.74 0.24
N ILE A 62 19.57 19.65 -0.16
CA ILE A 62 19.13 19.06 -1.42
C ILE A 62 18.38 20.11 -2.23
N SER A 63 18.34 19.96 -3.55
CA SER A 63 17.64 20.92 -4.40
C SER A 63 16.18 21.09 -3.98
N PRO A 64 15.63 22.32 -4.03
CA PRO A 64 14.23 22.58 -3.68
C PRO A 64 13.24 21.68 -4.44
N TYR A 65 13.58 21.35 -5.69
CA TYR A 65 12.78 20.48 -6.54
C TYR A 65 12.71 19.04 -6.00
N VAL A 66 13.84 18.45 -5.61
CA VAL A 66 13.87 17.08 -5.04
C VAL A 66 13.16 17.04 -3.70
N ARG A 67 13.34 18.07 -2.86
CA ARG A 67 12.61 18.20 -1.60
C ARG A 67 11.10 18.22 -1.82
N GLN A 68 10.63 19.04 -2.75
CA GLN A 68 9.20 19.12 -3.08
C GLN A 68 8.66 17.79 -3.62
N GLN A 69 9.42 17.10 -4.47
CA GLN A 69 9.02 15.78 -4.98
C GLN A 69 8.79 14.77 -3.85
N ILE A 70 9.68 14.71 -2.87
CA ILE A 70 9.55 13.78 -1.74
C ILE A 70 8.33 14.15 -0.87
N LEU A 71 8.07 15.43 -0.66
CA LEU A 71 6.88 15.90 0.05
C LEU A 71 5.58 15.55 -0.68
N VAL A 72 5.54 15.74 -2.01
CA VAL A 72 4.40 15.36 -2.86
C VAL A 72 4.21 13.85 -2.82
N LEU A 73 5.28 13.07 -2.93
CA LEU A 73 5.22 11.61 -2.87
C LEU A 73 4.69 11.13 -1.52
N ASN A 74 5.14 11.73 -0.41
CA ASN A 74 4.61 11.43 0.91
C ASN A 74 3.11 11.75 1.03
N LYS A 75 2.67 12.91 0.51
CA LYS A 75 1.25 13.27 0.50
C LYS A 75 0.42 12.28 -0.32
N THR A 76 0.94 11.83 -1.46
CA THR A 76 0.29 10.80 -2.29
C THR A 76 0.18 9.47 -1.54
N LEU A 77 1.23 9.02 -0.85
CA LEU A 77 1.17 7.81 -0.02
C LEU A 77 0.14 7.93 1.10
N GLN A 78 0.06 9.08 1.77
CA GLN A 78 -0.97 9.35 2.76
C GLN A 78 -2.38 9.42 2.15
N SER A 79 -2.55 9.79 0.90
CA SER A 79 -3.86 9.75 0.24
C SER A 79 -4.26 8.33 -0.15
N LEU A 80 -3.33 7.54 -0.68
CA LEU A 80 -3.57 6.16 -1.14
C LEU A 80 -3.80 5.18 0.01
N PHE A 81 -3.04 5.34 1.10
CA PHE A 81 -3.03 4.42 2.24
C PHE A 81 -3.50 5.05 3.54
N GLY A 82 -3.61 6.38 3.61
CA GLY A 82 -3.95 7.10 4.83
C GLY A 82 -5.43 7.41 4.93
N LYS A 83 -6.12 6.47 5.56
CA LYS A 83 -7.12 6.64 6.61
C LYS A 83 -7.61 5.23 6.91
N ASP A 84 -7.11 4.66 8.01
CA ASP A 84 -7.95 3.69 8.71
C ASP A 84 -9.29 4.39 8.92
N ASN A 85 -10.39 3.71 8.61
CA ASN A 85 -11.70 4.09 9.09
C ASN A 85 -11.68 4.00 10.62
N ARG A 86 -11.02 4.97 11.27
CA ARG A 86 -11.14 5.19 12.70
C ARG A 86 -12.58 5.60 12.88
N GLN A 87 -13.38 4.70 13.44
CA GLN A 87 -14.74 5.00 13.84
C GLN A 87 -14.65 6.16 14.83
N SER A 88 -14.93 7.38 14.37
CA SER A 88 -15.06 8.54 15.23
C SER A 88 -16.28 8.29 16.12
N GLY A 89 -16.08 8.31 17.43
CA GLY A 89 -17.18 8.10 18.37
C GLY A 89 -18.24 9.18 18.18
N LEU A 90 -19.52 8.81 18.17
CA LEU A 90 -20.67 9.71 17.95
C LEU A 90 -20.62 10.95 18.86
N LYS A 91 -20.04 10.82 20.07
CA LYS A 91 -19.81 11.89 21.04
C LYS A 91 -18.94 13.06 20.52
N GLN A 92 -18.17 12.88 19.45
CA GLN A 92 -17.40 13.98 18.83
C GLN A 92 -18.27 14.98 18.07
N PHE A 93 -19.53 14.63 17.78
CA PHE A 93 -20.43 15.43 16.95
C PHE A 93 -21.70 15.90 17.69
N THR A 94 -21.84 15.53 18.96
CA THR A 94 -23.02 15.84 19.80
C THR A 94 -22.61 16.56 21.09
N GLY A 95 -21.71 17.53 20.97
CA GLY A 95 -21.33 18.47 22.04
C GLY A 95 -21.82 19.86 21.71
#